data_AF-A0A9P8MA87-F1
#
_entry.id   AF-A0A9P8MA87-F1
#
_cell.length_a   1.000
_cell.length_b   1.000
_cell.length_c   1.000
_cell.angle_alpha   90.00
_cell.angle_beta   90.00
_cell.angle_gamma   90.00
#
_symmetry.space_group_name_H-M   'P 1'
#
loop_
_entity.id
_entity.type
_entity.pdbx_description
1 polymer ?
#
loop_
_entity_poly.entity_id
_entity_poly.type
_entity_poly.pdbx_seq_one_letter_code
_entity_poly.pdbx_strand_id
1 'polypeptide(L)'
;MQLTQTIVAALFAASSVAAAPAPTEKSMLAQGIPEWTIEGAHRWCNKDNTECHWKFAINPKIYSKTAVDFVVRNAGSTPAAQSNGGAQNFGDYTITSGWSGQFGPGNGFTTFAVVDNKHRIIAYPAYSDKEVENGQVVSPDKSYPAQGLP
;
A
#
# COMPACT_ATOMS: atom_id res chain seq x y z
N MET A 1 69.43 -30.64 -37.55
CA MET A 1 69.38 -30.60 -36.08
C MET A 1 69.15 -29.16 -35.65
N GLN A 2 68.20 -29.00 -34.71
CA GLN A 2 67.96 -27.88 -33.78
C GLN A 2 67.81 -26.44 -34.29
N LEU A 3 66.62 -25.89 -34.00
CA LEU A 3 66.29 -24.64 -33.27
C LEU A 3 64.88 -24.22 -33.75
N THR A 4 63.83 -23.97 -32.96
CA THR A 4 63.66 -23.77 -31.53
C THR A 4 62.16 -23.89 -31.24
N GLN A 5 61.80 -24.52 -30.13
CA GLN A 5 60.44 -24.58 -29.60
C GLN A 5 60.07 -23.25 -28.94
N THR A 6 58.85 -22.74 -29.18
CA THR A 6 58.20 -21.81 -28.26
C THR A 6 56.70 -22.04 -28.24
N ILE A 7 56.26 -22.68 -27.16
CA ILE A 7 54.87 -22.89 -26.75
C ILE A 7 54.36 -21.56 -26.21
N VAL A 8 53.29 -21.01 -26.78
CA VAL A 8 52.56 -19.87 -26.21
C VAL A 8 51.35 -20.42 -25.45
N ALA A 9 51.52 -20.64 -24.15
CA ALA A 9 50.41 -20.86 -23.23
C ALA A 9 49.92 -19.49 -22.75
N ALA A 10 48.84 -18.97 -23.34
CA ALA A 10 48.18 -17.76 -22.86
C ALA A 10 47.53 -18.04 -21.51
N LEU A 11 48.06 -17.43 -20.44
CA LEU A 11 47.44 -17.43 -19.12
C LEU A 11 46.13 -16.63 -19.17
N PHE A 12 45.00 -17.30 -18.92
CA PHE A 12 43.76 -16.65 -18.55
C PHE A 12 43.92 -16.06 -17.14
N ALA A 13 44.21 -14.76 -17.04
CA ALA A 13 44.08 -14.03 -15.80
C ALA A 13 42.58 -13.86 -15.48
N ALA A 14 42.04 -14.78 -14.67
CA ALA A 14 40.72 -14.62 -14.09
C ALA A 14 40.76 -13.48 -13.07
N SER A 15 40.26 -12.30 -13.44
CA SER A 15 39.98 -11.21 -12.51
C SER A 15 38.80 -11.64 -11.62
N SER A 16 39.10 -12.12 -10.40
CA SER A 16 38.09 -12.31 -9.36
C SER A 16 37.59 -10.95 -8.91
N VAL A 17 36.45 -10.53 -9.47
CA VAL A 17 35.71 -9.38 -8.96
C VAL A 17 35.20 -9.77 -7.57
N ALA A 18 35.85 -9.28 -6.52
CA ALA A 18 35.34 -9.38 -5.17
C ALA A 18 34.06 -8.52 -5.10
N ALA A 19 32.90 -9.17 -5.13
CA ALA A 19 31.63 -8.51 -4.88
C ALA A 19 31.65 -7.95 -3.45
N ALA A 20 31.60 -6.63 -3.32
CA ALA A 20 31.42 -6.00 -2.01
C ALA A 20 30.07 -6.46 -1.41
N PRO A 21 30.00 -6.71 -0.09
CA PRO A 21 28.74 -7.07 0.54
C PRO A 21 27.72 -5.95 0.31
N ALA A 22 26.54 -6.31 -0.20
CA ALA A 22 25.43 -5.37 -0.33
C ALA A 22 25.09 -4.78 1.05
N PRO A 23 24.79 -3.47 1.14
CA PRO A 23 24.36 -2.87 2.39
C PRO A 23 23.16 -3.64 2.95
N THR A 24 23.16 -3.90 4.25
CA THR A 24 22.05 -4.52 4.97
C THR A 24 20.82 -3.61 4.86
N GLU A 25 19.86 -4.01 4.06
CA GLU A 25 18.59 -3.29 3.90
C GLU A 25 17.80 -3.30 5.22
N LYS A 26 17.23 -2.15 5.60
CA LYS A 26 16.27 -2.06 6.71
C LYS A 26 14.88 -2.32 6.17
N SER A 27 14.28 -3.44 6.57
CA SER A 27 12.86 -3.71 6.29
C SER A 27 11.97 -2.79 7.12
N MET A 28 11.00 -2.16 6.47
CA MET A 28 9.95 -1.38 7.15
C MET A 28 8.74 -2.24 7.53
N LEU A 29 8.71 -3.52 7.14
CA LEU A 29 7.67 -4.44 7.55
C LEU A 29 7.74 -4.67 9.06
N ALA A 30 6.61 -4.54 9.74
CA ALA A 30 6.54 -4.86 11.16
C ALA A 30 6.74 -6.37 11.36
N GLN A 31 7.91 -6.77 11.89
CA GLN A 31 8.21 -8.17 12.13
C GLN A 31 7.23 -8.78 13.15
N GLY A 32 6.75 -9.98 12.86
CA GLY A 32 5.82 -10.70 13.73
C GLY A 32 4.38 -10.15 13.72
N ILE A 33 4.08 -9.16 12.87
CA ILE A 33 2.72 -8.63 12.70
C ILE A 33 2.13 -9.18 11.41
N PRO A 34 0.95 -9.84 11.47
CA PRO A 34 0.31 -10.34 10.27
C PRO A 34 -0.22 -9.19 9.41
N GLU A 35 -0.43 -9.46 8.12
CA GLU A 35 -1.14 -8.52 7.26
C GLU A 35 -2.55 -8.25 7.79
N TRP A 36 -2.96 -6.99 7.71
CA TRP A 36 -4.30 -6.58 8.07
C TRP A 36 -5.24 -6.87 6.91
N THR A 37 -6.34 -7.56 7.19
CA THR A 37 -7.42 -7.72 6.22
C THR A 37 -8.40 -6.59 6.37
N ILE A 38 -8.73 -5.92 5.27
CA ILE A 38 -9.78 -4.92 5.24
C ILE A 38 -11.02 -5.58 4.67
N GLU A 39 -12.00 -5.77 5.54
CA GLU A 39 -13.17 -6.59 5.26
C GLU A 39 -14.36 -5.73 4.80
N GLY A 40 -15.04 -6.19 3.75
CA GLY A 40 -16.29 -5.59 3.28
C GLY A 40 -16.13 -4.17 2.77
N ALA A 41 -14.96 -3.82 2.21
CA ALA A 41 -14.71 -2.49 1.70
C ALA A 41 -15.68 -2.12 0.57
N HIS A 42 -16.34 -0.98 0.70
CA HIS A 42 -17.18 -0.38 -0.34
C HIS A 42 -17.26 1.13 -0.18
N ARG A 43 -17.56 1.81 -1.30
CA ARG A 43 -17.78 3.26 -1.33
C ARG A 43 -19.16 3.56 -1.91
N TRP A 44 -19.92 4.43 -1.27
CA TRP A 44 -21.10 5.03 -1.87
C TRP A 44 -21.05 6.53 -1.71
N CYS A 45 -21.61 7.24 -2.68
CA CYS A 45 -21.67 8.69 -2.68
C CYS A 45 -23.12 9.14 -2.75
N ASN A 46 -23.40 10.32 -2.20
CA ASN A 46 -24.68 10.98 -2.43
C ASN A 46 -24.85 11.32 -3.92
N LYS A 47 -26.08 11.64 -4.32
CA LYS A 47 -26.45 11.88 -5.72
C LYS A 47 -25.58 12.95 -6.39
N ASP A 48 -25.22 13.99 -5.64
CA ASP A 48 -24.46 15.14 -6.13
C ASP A 48 -22.94 14.92 -6.05
N ASN A 49 -22.49 13.77 -5.54
CA ASN A 49 -21.08 13.43 -5.34
C ASN A 49 -20.32 14.50 -4.54
N THR A 50 -21.00 15.11 -3.56
CA THR A 50 -20.43 16.08 -2.61
C THR A 50 -19.98 15.40 -1.32
N GLU A 51 -20.47 14.20 -1.06
CA GLU A 51 -20.08 13.36 0.07
C GLU A 51 -20.06 11.89 -0.35
N CYS A 52 -18.97 11.20 -0.01
CA CYS A 52 -18.86 9.76 -0.14
C CYS A 52 -18.49 9.15 1.20
N HIS A 53 -19.06 8.00 1.48
CA HIS A 53 -18.71 7.18 2.63
C HIS A 53 -17.94 5.96 2.17
N TRP A 54 -17.00 5.56 2.99
CA TRP A 54 -16.27 4.31 2.91
C TRP A 54 -16.56 3.47 4.15
N LYS A 55 -17.14 2.29 3.95
CA LYS A 55 -17.35 1.33 5.03
C LYS A 55 -16.47 0.12 4.84
N PHE A 56 -15.84 -0.30 5.94
CA PHE A 56 -15.05 -1.51 6.04
C PHE A 56 -14.80 -1.85 7.51
N ALA A 57 -14.30 -3.06 7.78
CA ALA A 57 -13.73 -3.42 9.06
C ALA A 57 -12.22 -3.66 8.94
N ILE A 58 -11.44 -3.07 9.85
CA ILE A 58 -10.01 -3.36 9.98
C ILE A 58 -9.90 -4.65 10.80
N ASN A 59 -9.39 -5.72 10.19
CA ASN A 59 -9.08 -6.98 10.87
C ASN A 59 -7.55 -7.17 10.97
N PRO A 60 -6.95 -6.85 12.12
CA PRO A 60 -5.52 -7.02 12.37
C PRO A 60 -5.13 -8.47 12.69
N LYS A 61 -6.10 -9.39 12.78
CA LYS A 61 -5.96 -10.84 13.07
C LYS A 61 -5.43 -11.21 14.45
N ILE A 62 -4.84 -10.27 15.18
CA ILE A 62 -4.27 -10.47 16.52
C ILE A 62 -5.08 -9.79 17.63
N TYR A 63 -6.02 -8.92 17.29
CA TYR A 63 -6.97 -8.28 18.22
C TYR A 63 -8.32 -8.03 17.53
N SER A 64 -9.27 -7.46 18.28
CA SER A 64 -10.64 -7.24 17.80
C SER A 64 -10.69 -6.35 16.56
N LYS A 65 -11.62 -6.67 15.66
CA LYS A 65 -11.89 -5.87 14.47
C LYS A 65 -12.43 -4.49 14.85
N THR A 66 -12.16 -3.50 14.01
CA THR A 66 -12.70 -2.14 14.17
C THR A 66 -13.50 -1.75 12.93
N ALA A 67 -14.79 -1.48 13.12
CA ALA A 67 -15.64 -0.97 12.05
C ALA A 67 -15.31 0.50 11.77
N VAL A 68 -15.29 0.85 10.49
CA VAL A 68 -14.97 2.18 9.98
C VAL A 68 -16.12 2.65 9.08
N ASP A 69 -16.53 3.91 9.27
CA ASP A 69 -17.40 4.66 8.37
C ASP A 69 -16.69 6.00 8.11
N PHE A 70 -15.83 6.01 7.10
CA PHE A 70 -14.95 7.13 6.78
C PHE A 70 -15.58 8.03 5.71
N VAL A 71 -15.68 9.32 6.00
CA VAL A 71 -16.36 10.30 5.13
C VAL A 71 -15.37 11.11 4.32
N VAL A 72 -15.57 11.19 3.01
CA VAL A 72 -14.85 12.10 2.11
C VAL A 72 -15.84 13.14 1.58
N ARG A 73 -15.44 14.41 1.57
CA ARG A 73 -16.24 15.51 1.01
C ARG A 73 -15.55 16.08 -0.23
N ASN A 74 -16.33 16.69 -1.12
CA ASN A 74 -15.79 17.36 -2.29
C ASN A 74 -14.83 18.51 -1.90
N ALA A 75 -13.79 18.69 -2.70
CA ALA A 75 -12.86 19.79 -2.55
C ALA A 75 -13.08 20.81 -3.69
N GLY A 76 -13.81 21.88 -3.40
CA GLY A 76 -14.20 22.85 -4.43
C GLY A 76 -15.04 22.19 -5.53
N SER A 77 -14.56 22.24 -6.78
CA SER A 77 -15.20 21.60 -7.93
C SER A 77 -14.85 20.12 -8.11
N THR A 78 -13.91 19.58 -7.32
CA THR A 78 -13.53 18.16 -7.41
C THR A 78 -14.56 17.31 -6.68
N PRO A 79 -15.18 16.31 -7.32
CA PRO A 79 -16.16 15.44 -6.67
C PRO A 79 -15.58 14.69 -5.46
N ALA A 80 -16.41 14.35 -4.49
CA ALA A 80 -15.99 13.63 -3.28
C ALA A 80 -15.32 12.29 -3.59
N ALA A 81 -15.81 11.56 -4.60
CA ALA A 81 -15.20 10.30 -5.04
C ALA A 81 -13.74 10.44 -5.52
N GLN A 82 -13.32 11.65 -5.88
CA GLN A 82 -11.99 11.98 -6.42
C GLN A 82 -11.22 12.95 -5.50
N SER A 83 -11.68 13.13 -4.26
CA SER A 83 -11.10 14.05 -3.29
C SER A 83 -10.32 13.30 -2.22
N ASN A 84 -9.40 14.01 -1.57
CA ASN A 84 -8.67 13.49 -0.41
C ASN A 84 -9.57 13.56 0.84
N GLY A 85 -9.48 12.54 1.69
CA GLY A 85 -10.15 12.50 2.97
C GLY A 85 -9.26 13.02 4.09
N GLY A 86 -9.78 13.98 4.87
CA GLY A 86 -9.11 14.47 6.09
C GLY A 86 -9.05 13.42 7.20
N ALA A 87 -8.22 13.68 8.22
CA ALA A 87 -8.00 12.77 9.33
C ALA A 87 -9.28 12.52 10.15
N GLN A 88 -9.60 11.25 10.39
CA GLN A 88 -10.73 10.78 11.20
C GLN A 88 -10.27 9.66 12.14
N ASN A 89 -10.88 9.59 13.32
CA ASN A 89 -10.50 8.64 14.36
C ASN A 89 -11.57 7.56 14.54
N PHE A 90 -11.12 6.32 14.69
CA PHE A 90 -11.96 5.13 14.93
C PHE A 90 -11.32 4.28 16.02
N GLY A 91 -11.67 4.53 17.29
CA GLY A 91 -10.96 3.91 18.41
C GLY A 91 -9.49 4.32 18.43
N ASP A 92 -8.58 3.34 18.44
CA ASP A 92 -7.12 3.56 18.43
C ASP A 92 -6.59 3.98 17.06
N TYR A 93 -7.42 3.93 16.01
CA TYR A 93 -6.99 4.21 14.64
C TYR A 93 -7.20 5.67 14.24
N THR A 94 -6.22 6.25 13.54
CA THR A 94 -6.37 7.49 12.76
C THR A 94 -6.25 7.16 11.28
N ILE A 95 -7.23 7.60 10.50
CA ILE A 95 -7.33 7.29 9.07
C ILE A 95 -7.36 8.58 8.25
N THR A 96 -6.57 8.64 7.18
CA THR A 96 -6.67 9.63 6.10
C THR A 96 -6.78 8.91 4.76
N SER A 97 -7.21 9.61 3.70
CA SER A 97 -7.19 9.05 2.36
C SER A 97 -6.67 10.04 1.32
N GLY A 98 -6.05 9.50 0.27
CA GLY A 98 -5.65 10.24 -0.93
C GLY A 98 -6.22 9.58 -2.17
N TRP A 99 -6.77 10.37 -3.09
CA TRP A 99 -7.18 9.91 -4.42
C TRP A 99 -6.13 10.28 -5.47
N SER A 100 -5.86 9.38 -6.41
CA SER A 100 -4.97 9.62 -7.54
C SER A 100 -5.61 9.14 -8.84
N GLY A 101 -5.60 10.03 -9.84
CA GLY A 101 -5.96 9.73 -11.24
C GLY A 101 -4.75 9.57 -12.16
N GLN A 102 -3.55 9.33 -11.60
CA GLN A 102 -2.29 9.37 -12.36
C GLN A 102 -2.22 8.39 -13.55
N PHE A 103 -3.05 7.35 -13.56
CA PHE A 103 -3.10 6.32 -14.61
C PHE A 103 -4.15 6.62 -15.70
N GLY A 104 -4.63 7.86 -15.76
CA GLY A 104 -5.56 8.35 -16.78
C GLY A 104 -7.04 8.14 -16.43
N PRO A 105 -7.94 8.64 -17.31
CA PRO A 105 -9.38 8.61 -17.07
C PRO A 105 -9.92 7.20 -16.81
N GLY A 106 -10.75 7.05 -15.77
CA GLY A 106 -11.35 5.76 -15.39
C GLY A 106 -10.39 4.78 -14.69
N ASN A 107 -9.14 5.18 -14.42
CA ASN A 107 -8.17 4.38 -13.67
C ASN A 107 -7.76 5.06 -12.36
N GLY A 108 -8.69 5.81 -11.75
CA GLY A 108 -8.50 6.41 -10.45
C GLY A 108 -8.50 5.37 -9.33
N PHE A 109 -7.84 5.70 -8.23
CA PHE A 109 -7.81 4.87 -7.04
C PHE A 109 -7.69 5.72 -5.78
N THR A 110 -8.17 5.17 -4.67
CA THR A 110 -8.03 5.74 -3.33
C THR A 110 -7.08 4.88 -2.52
N THR A 111 -6.10 5.51 -1.87
CA THR A 111 -5.25 4.89 -0.86
C THR A 111 -5.56 5.48 0.50
N PHE A 112 -5.69 4.62 1.51
CA PHE A 112 -5.82 5.00 2.90
C PHE A 112 -4.46 4.96 3.58
N ALA A 113 -4.25 5.84 4.54
CA ALA A 113 -3.25 5.65 5.58
C ALA A 113 -4.00 5.29 6.86
N VAL A 114 -3.91 4.04 7.30
CA VAL A 114 -4.58 3.54 8.50
C VAL A 114 -3.53 3.36 9.59
N VAL A 115 -3.44 4.34 10.48
CA VAL A 115 -2.49 4.35 11.61
C VAL A 115 -3.17 3.72 12.82
N ASP A 116 -2.58 2.67 13.38
CA ASP A 116 -2.87 2.21 14.73
C ASP A 116 -1.94 2.95 15.70
N ASN A 117 -2.49 3.92 16.42
CA ASN A 117 -1.72 4.77 17.32
C ASN A 117 -1.21 4.01 18.54
N LYS A 118 -1.93 2.98 18.97
CA LYS A 118 -1.62 2.19 20.17
C LYS A 118 -0.44 1.26 19.92
N HIS A 119 -0.42 0.57 18.78
CA HIS A 119 0.63 -0.38 18.42
C HIS A 119 1.74 0.24 17.57
N ARG A 120 1.65 1.54 17.24
CA ARG A 120 2.66 2.29 16.45
C ARG A 120 2.93 1.63 15.10
N ILE A 121 1.86 1.26 14.40
CA ILE A 121 1.94 0.63 13.08
C ILE A 121 0.97 1.27 12.09
N ILE A 122 1.25 1.12 10.81
CA ILE A 122 0.47 1.68 9.71
C ILE A 122 0.29 0.67 8.58
N ALA A 123 -0.89 0.62 7.99
CA ALA A 123 -1.13 -0.07 6.73
C ALA A 123 -1.67 0.91 5.67
N TYR A 124 -1.45 0.56 4.40
CA TYR A 124 -1.89 1.37 3.25
C TYR A 124 -2.88 0.66 2.33
N PRO A 125 -4.13 0.39 2.77
CA PRO A 125 -5.16 -0.16 1.91
C PRO A 125 -5.40 0.70 0.68
N ALA A 126 -5.57 0.07 -0.48
CA ALA A 126 -5.84 0.78 -1.73
C ALA A 126 -6.87 0.05 -2.59
N TYR A 127 -7.75 0.84 -3.20
CA TYR A 127 -8.87 0.38 -4.01
C TYR A 127 -9.01 1.25 -5.25
N SER A 128 -9.15 0.61 -6.41
CA SER A 128 -9.49 1.32 -7.64
C SER A 128 -10.95 1.76 -7.62
N ASP A 129 -11.26 2.84 -8.33
CA ASP A 129 -12.64 3.31 -8.45
C ASP A 129 -13.58 2.23 -9.01
N LYS A 130 -13.08 1.37 -9.91
CA LYS A 130 -13.82 0.25 -10.52
C LYS A 130 -14.22 -0.84 -9.53
N GLU A 131 -13.46 -1.02 -8.45
CA GLU A 131 -13.74 -2.05 -7.46
C GLU A 131 -14.84 -1.66 -6.47
N VAL A 132 -15.14 -0.36 -6.37
CA VAL A 132 -16.01 0.21 -5.34
C VAL A 132 -17.10 1.10 -5.89
N GLU A 133 -17.14 1.31 -7.20
CA GLU A 133 -18.17 2.12 -7.84
C GLU A 133 -19.56 1.56 -7.53
N ASN A 134 -20.54 2.47 -7.43
CA ASN A 134 -21.93 2.11 -7.20
C ASN A 134 -22.19 1.28 -5.92
N GLY A 135 -21.33 1.39 -4.90
CA GLY A 135 -21.50 0.67 -3.64
C GLY A 135 -21.11 -0.81 -3.71
N GLN A 136 -20.37 -1.22 -4.74
CA GLN A 136 -19.85 -2.58 -4.84
C GLN A 136 -18.98 -2.90 -3.63
N VAL A 137 -19.25 -4.06 -3.02
CA VAL A 137 -18.44 -4.63 -1.96
C VAL A 137 -17.30 -5.40 -2.61
N VAL A 138 -16.08 -5.00 -2.29
CA VAL A 138 -14.86 -5.64 -2.81
C VAL A 138 -14.83 -7.09 -2.36
N SER A 139 -14.60 -7.99 -3.32
CA SER A 139 -14.49 -9.43 -3.07
C SER A 139 -13.43 -10.06 -4.00
N PRO A 140 -12.51 -10.88 -3.47
CA PRO A 140 -12.32 -11.17 -2.06
C PRO A 140 -11.81 -9.95 -1.27
N ASP A 141 -11.98 -9.99 0.06
CA ASP A 141 -11.35 -9.01 0.94
C ASP A 141 -9.83 -8.99 0.73
N LYS A 142 -9.24 -7.79 0.81
CA LYS A 142 -7.81 -7.59 0.55
C LYS A 142 -7.03 -7.53 1.85
N SER A 143 -5.84 -8.09 1.84
CA SER A 143 -4.87 -8.00 2.94
C SER A 143 -3.72 -7.08 2.55
N TYR A 144 -3.22 -6.32 3.52
CA TYR A 144 -2.15 -5.35 3.33
C TYR A 144 -1.10 -5.50 4.42
N PRO A 145 0.19 -5.42 4.07
CA PRO A 145 1.26 -5.45 5.06
C PRO A 145 1.19 -4.20 5.95
N ALA A 146 1.42 -4.42 7.25
CA ALA A 146 1.59 -3.35 8.22
C ALA A 146 3.09 -3.05 8.42
N GLN A 147 3.38 -1.78 8.68
CA GLN A 147 4.73 -1.25 8.86
C GLN A 147 4.87 -0.60 10.23
N GLY A 148 6.06 -0.70 10.80
CA GLY A 148 6.41 0.00 12.05
C GLY A 148 6.51 1.50 11.82
N LEU A 149 5.89 2.30 12.69
CA LEU A 149 6.14 3.74 12.76
C LEU A 149 7.42 4.01 13.59
N PRO A 150 8.19 5.05 13.26
CA PRO A 150 9.38 5.45 14.02
C PRO A 150 9.11 5.78 15.51
#